data_AF-C9ZMC0-F1
#
_entry.id   AF-C9ZMC0-F1
#
_cell.length_a   1.000
_cell.length_b   1.000
_cell.length_c   1.000
_cell.angle_alpha   90.00
_cell.angle_beta   90.00
_cell.angle_gamma   90.00
#
_symmetry.space_group_name_H-M   'P 1'
#
loop_
_entity.id
_entity.type
_entity.pdbx_description
1 polymer ?
#
loop_
_entity_poly.entity_id
_entity_poly.type
_entity_poly.pdbx_seq_one_letter_code
_entity_poly.pdbx_strand_id
1 'polypeptide(L)'
;MARQPLGDMYAMTPERAREYGFVSYYNHTGSEASDKLANNITLTSEEWAQLLTSPVQFILQSGGWGGAGFDVTVLPQLLLCLPWTLAFLIFRIFAQRQLSRFGLWLQVVVPKDGSKATLNNAQRRKLRKFQNQVWLTAYYIISAVFGYAVQCTKPWFGLPVSESNRIALLTPHPYKPDGGLMCYYQSGLGFYFSEMLALPVENDIRRSDFVEYFVHHIVTCALIVFSHCSYEHRFGVYVLFIHDASDIMLAAGKVINYVVSAERKRAQRLKSNGGGDKQTKAKPSLLYRVIFNETTVNVCFVLFTLFFVFFRLVCLPYLALANIVYGVKIRMFTGSYCLLIILLQGVLQGLHVYWFTLIMKIVINSLTGRRVDDIRSEDDDDGDGVEGQAVPKNSKPHRE
;
A
#
# COMPACT_ATOMS: atom_id res chain seq x y z
N MET A 1 35.66 10.51 3.41
CA MET A 1 35.61 9.99 2.03
C MET A 1 35.46 11.17 1.09
N ALA A 2 36.48 11.45 0.27
CA ALA A 2 36.44 12.52 -0.71
C ALA A 2 35.31 12.24 -1.72
N ARG A 3 34.49 13.27 -2.02
CA ARG A 3 33.49 13.18 -3.08
C ARG A 3 34.23 13.13 -4.41
N GLN A 4 34.35 11.95 -5.02
CA GLN A 4 34.76 11.85 -6.41
C GLN A 4 33.71 12.53 -7.30
N PRO A 5 34.12 13.24 -8.37
CA PRO A 5 33.19 13.81 -9.32
C PRO A 5 32.36 12.68 -9.95
N LEU A 6 31.06 12.92 -10.18
CA LEU A 6 30.12 11.92 -10.73
C LEU A 6 30.62 11.23 -12.00
N GLY A 7 31.46 11.90 -12.80
CA GLY A 7 32.04 11.34 -14.03
C GLY A 7 32.99 10.15 -13.80
N ASP A 8 33.64 10.06 -12.64
CA ASP A 8 34.58 8.96 -12.33
C ASP A 8 33.89 7.74 -11.71
N MET A 9 32.68 7.89 -11.16
CA MET A 9 31.93 6.78 -10.55
C MET A 9 31.39 5.78 -11.58
N TYR A 10 31.13 6.23 -12.82
CA TYR A 10 30.64 5.38 -13.90
C TYR A 10 31.78 4.71 -14.70
N ALA A 11 33.04 5.03 -14.40
CA ALA A 11 34.23 4.48 -15.09
C ALA A 11 35.01 3.46 -14.23
N MET A 12 34.40 2.92 -13.17
CA MET A 12 35.05 1.98 -12.25
C MET A 12 34.91 0.54 -12.74
N THR A 13 36.00 -0.24 -12.84
CA THR A 13 35.93 -1.65 -13.26
C THR A 13 35.11 -2.50 -12.26
N PRO A 14 34.48 -3.62 -12.68
CA PRO A 14 33.74 -4.51 -11.78
C PRO A 14 34.57 -5.04 -10.60
N GLU A 15 35.86 -5.26 -10.78
CA GLU A 15 36.80 -5.66 -9.72
C GLU A 15 36.92 -4.55 -8.67
N ARG A 16 37.14 -3.31 -9.12
CA ARG A 16 37.25 -2.15 -8.25
C ARG A 16 35.92 -1.81 -7.58
N ALA A 17 34.79 -1.91 -8.28
CA ALA A 17 33.46 -1.75 -7.71
C ALA A 17 33.23 -2.76 -6.56
N ARG A 18 33.64 -4.02 -6.75
CA ARG A 18 33.59 -5.04 -5.70
C ARG A 18 34.49 -4.73 -4.50
N GLU A 19 35.69 -4.18 -4.71
CA GLU A 19 36.58 -3.72 -3.62
C GLU A 19 35.91 -2.66 -2.74
N TYR A 20 35.17 -1.73 -3.35
CA TYR A 20 34.41 -0.70 -2.64
C TYR A 20 33.02 -1.19 -2.16
N GLY A 21 32.67 -2.45 -2.44
CA GLY A 21 31.41 -3.06 -2.07
C GLY A 21 30.19 -2.52 -2.82
N PHE A 22 30.35 -2.04 -4.06
CA PHE A 22 29.28 -1.57 -4.96
C PHE A 22 28.72 -2.68 -5.85
N VAL A 23 27.42 -2.60 -6.16
CA VAL A 23 26.72 -3.56 -7.03
C VAL A 23 27.39 -3.64 -8.41
N SER A 24 27.59 -4.84 -8.96
CA SER A 24 28.34 -5.07 -10.20
C SER A 24 27.52 -4.88 -11.50
N TYR A 25 26.26 -4.45 -11.41
CA TYR A 25 25.33 -4.34 -12.55
C TYR A 25 25.33 -2.95 -13.22
N TYR A 26 26.41 -2.18 -13.11
CA TYR A 26 26.51 -0.86 -13.76
C TYR A 26 27.30 -0.95 -15.05
N ASN A 27 26.98 -0.08 -16.00
CA ASN A 27 27.60 -0.07 -17.32
C ASN A 27 29.09 0.31 -17.20
N HIS A 28 29.95 -0.70 -17.26
CA HIS A 28 31.40 -0.57 -17.15
C HIS A 28 32.03 -1.50 -18.18
N THR A 29 32.26 -1.00 -19.39
CA THR A 29 32.83 -1.85 -20.46
C THR A 29 34.35 -1.87 -20.44
N GLY A 30 34.98 -1.02 -19.61
CA GLY A 30 36.44 -0.86 -19.56
C GLY A 30 37.02 -0.17 -20.81
N SER A 31 36.16 0.32 -21.70
CA SER A 31 36.51 1.04 -22.93
C SER A 31 36.16 2.52 -22.75
N GLU A 32 37.16 3.38 -22.83
CA GLU A 32 37.00 4.84 -22.66
C GLU A 32 35.95 5.45 -23.61
N ALA A 33 35.77 4.87 -24.81
CA ALA A 33 34.77 5.32 -25.78
C ALA A 33 33.33 4.95 -25.38
N SER A 34 33.13 3.75 -24.85
CA SER A 34 31.84 3.29 -24.34
C SER A 34 31.48 3.95 -23.02
N ASP A 35 32.47 4.19 -22.15
CA ASP A 35 32.28 4.91 -20.89
C ASP A 35 31.97 6.40 -21.14
N LYS A 36 32.55 7.02 -22.19
CA LYS A 36 32.15 8.37 -22.66
C LYS A 36 30.71 8.40 -23.18
N LEU A 37 30.24 7.34 -23.84
CA LEU A 37 28.85 7.22 -24.30
C LEU A 37 27.86 7.02 -23.14
N ALA A 38 28.23 6.21 -22.14
CA ALA A 38 27.47 5.99 -20.90
C ALA A 38 27.38 7.25 -20.03
N ASN A 39 28.40 8.12 -20.08
CA ASN A 39 28.40 9.42 -19.42
C ASN A 39 27.48 10.46 -20.09
N ASN A 40 27.02 10.24 -21.33
CA ASN A 40 25.94 11.02 -21.92
C ASN A 40 24.58 10.37 -21.66
N ILE A 41 23.98 10.78 -20.54
CA ILE A 41 22.71 10.28 -20.03
C ILE A 41 21.52 10.64 -20.95
N THR A 42 21.68 11.62 -21.84
CA THR A 42 20.63 12.02 -22.79
C THR A 42 20.60 11.12 -24.02
N LEU A 43 19.41 10.74 -24.47
CA LEU A 43 19.21 9.94 -25.68
C LEU A 43 19.12 10.85 -26.91
N THR A 44 19.88 10.54 -27.96
CA THR A 44 19.75 11.19 -29.28
C THR A 44 18.45 10.78 -29.96
N SER A 45 18.02 11.50 -31.00
CA SER A 45 16.81 11.16 -31.77
C SER A 45 16.87 9.76 -32.38
N GLU A 46 18.06 9.31 -32.80
CA GLU A 46 18.28 7.97 -33.33
C GLU A 46 18.18 6.90 -32.24
N GLU A 47 18.78 7.15 -31.08
CA GLU A 47 18.69 6.25 -29.92
C GLU A 47 17.24 6.12 -29.42
N TRP A 48 16.46 7.21 -29.46
CA TRP A 48 15.01 7.16 -29.18
C TRP A 48 14.26 6.26 -30.16
N ALA A 49 14.55 6.38 -31.47
CA ALA A 49 13.92 5.54 -32.49
C ALA A 49 14.28 4.06 -32.30
N GLN A 50 15.53 3.76 -31.95
CA GLN A 50 15.98 2.39 -31.65
C GLN A 50 15.34 1.84 -30.38
N LEU A 51 15.25 2.63 -29.30
CA LEU A 51 14.58 2.20 -28.07
C LEU A 51 13.11 1.85 -28.31
N LEU A 52 12.42 2.56 -29.21
CA LEU A 52 11.03 2.29 -29.55
C LEU A 52 10.84 1.10 -30.51
N THR A 53 11.78 0.87 -31.43
CA THR A 53 11.63 -0.16 -32.49
C THR A 53 12.27 -1.49 -32.12
N SER A 54 13.41 -1.47 -31.43
CA SER A 54 14.18 -2.66 -31.03
C SER A 54 14.75 -2.52 -29.61
N PRO A 55 13.88 -2.34 -28.58
CA PRO A 55 14.29 -2.01 -27.22
C PRO A 55 15.31 -2.99 -26.64
N VAL A 56 15.08 -4.30 -26.80
CA VAL A 56 15.97 -5.34 -26.26
C VAL A 56 17.37 -5.26 -26.87
N GLN A 57 17.45 -5.07 -28.19
CA GLN A 57 18.73 -4.98 -28.89
C GLN A 57 19.48 -3.72 -28.50
N PHE A 58 18.79 -2.57 -28.44
CA PHE A 58 19.37 -1.31 -28.00
C PHE A 58 19.91 -1.37 -26.58
N ILE A 59 19.16 -1.99 -25.66
CA ILE A 59 19.58 -2.16 -24.26
C ILE A 59 20.82 -3.05 -24.16
N LEU A 60 20.84 -4.18 -24.86
CA LEU A 60 21.98 -5.09 -24.87
C LEU A 60 23.24 -4.44 -25.47
N GLN A 61 23.09 -3.59 -26.47
CA GLN A 61 24.20 -2.84 -27.07
C GLN A 61 24.70 -1.71 -26.15
N SER A 62 23.79 -1.05 -25.44
CA SER A 62 24.11 0.12 -24.61
C SER A 62 24.74 -0.28 -23.27
N GLY A 63 24.13 -1.23 -22.55
CA GLY A 63 24.53 -1.61 -21.19
C GLY A 63 25.09 -3.02 -21.05
N GLY A 64 24.95 -3.89 -22.07
CA GLY A 64 25.38 -5.29 -21.99
C GLY A 64 24.46 -6.18 -21.15
N TRP A 65 24.77 -7.48 -21.12
CA TRP A 65 24.04 -8.48 -20.34
C TRP A 65 24.78 -8.86 -19.05
N GLY A 66 24.18 -8.59 -17.91
CA GLY A 66 24.75 -8.85 -16.58
C GLY A 66 24.34 -10.19 -15.95
N GLY A 67 23.73 -11.10 -16.72
CA GLY A 67 23.29 -12.42 -16.23
C GLY A 67 21.94 -12.40 -15.49
N ALA A 68 21.73 -13.39 -14.61
CA ALA A 68 20.46 -13.55 -13.89
C ALA A 68 20.18 -12.41 -12.91
N GLY A 69 21.22 -11.84 -12.29
CA GLY A 69 21.10 -10.68 -11.41
C GLY A 69 20.50 -10.96 -10.01
N PHE A 70 20.36 -12.23 -9.61
CA PHE A 70 19.86 -12.62 -8.29
C PHE A 70 21.00 -13.13 -7.41
N ASP A 71 21.07 -12.59 -6.20
CA ASP A 71 21.95 -13.08 -5.15
C ASP A 71 21.10 -13.58 -3.99
N VAL A 72 20.96 -14.90 -3.86
CA VAL A 72 20.22 -15.51 -2.74
C VAL A 72 21.02 -15.54 -1.44
N THR A 73 22.34 -15.29 -1.50
CA THR A 73 23.19 -15.33 -0.31
C THR A 73 22.90 -14.18 0.66
N VAL A 74 22.21 -13.12 0.19
CA VAL A 74 21.78 -12.00 1.04
C VAL A 74 20.43 -12.22 1.73
N LEU A 75 19.69 -13.28 1.41
CA LEU A 75 18.41 -13.61 2.06
C LEU A 75 18.49 -13.68 3.59
N PRO A 76 19.55 -14.20 4.23
CA PRO A 76 19.67 -14.22 5.68
C PRO A 76 19.54 -12.82 6.32
N GLN A 77 19.87 -11.75 5.60
CA GLN A 77 19.71 -10.38 6.08
C GLN A 77 18.22 -10.01 6.25
N LEU A 78 17.31 -10.64 5.51
CA LEU A 78 15.87 -10.43 5.67
C LEU A 78 15.27 -11.24 6.82
N LEU A 79 15.97 -12.22 7.41
CA LEU A 79 15.44 -13.03 8.52
C LEU A 79 15.08 -12.20 9.75
N LEU A 80 15.66 -11.00 9.89
CA LEU A 80 15.25 -10.02 10.91
C LEU A 80 13.83 -9.49 10.73
N CYS A 81 13.15 -9.79 9.62
CA CYS A 81 11.72 -9.57 9.48
C CYS A 81 10.90 -10.48 10.41
N LEU A 82 11.39 -11.67 10.80
CA LEU A 82 10.63 -12.61 11.64
C LEU A 82 10.39 -12.09 13.07
N PRO A 83 11.39 -11.50 13.77
CA PRO A 83 11.14 -10.77 15.01
C PRO A 83 10.11 -9.64 14.85
N TRP A 84 10.15 -8.89 13.75
CA TRP A 84 9.15 -7.86 13.45
C TRP A 84 7.76 -8.47 13.28
N THR A 85 7.62 -9.57 12.53
CA THR A 85 6.37 -10.31 12.38
C THR A 85 5.79 -10.71 13.73
N LEU A 86 6.62 -11.30 14.60
CA LEU A 86 6.19 -11.70 15.95
C LEU A 86 5.79 -10.50 16.79
N ALA A 87 6.57 -9.40 16.74
CA ALA A 87 6.27 -8.17 17.47
C ALA A 87 4.92 -7.57 17.03
N PHE A 88 4.65 -7.51 15.72
CA PHE A 88 3.36 -7.05 15.20
C PHE A 88 2.20 -7.95 15.62
N LEU A 89 2.37 -9.28 15.58
CA LEU A 89 1.34 -10.21 16.03
C LEU A 89 1.03 -10.06 17.53
N ILE A 90 2.07 -10.00 18.38
CA ILE A 90 1.91 -9.80 19.83
C ILE A 90 1.22 -8.46 20.09
N PHE A 91 1.68 -7.39 19.45
CA PHE A 91 1.11 -6.07 19.62
C PHE A 91 -0.35 -6.01 19.13
N ARG A 92 -0.68 -6.66 18.01
CA ARG A 92 -2.06 -6.81 17.50
C ARG A 92 -2.96 -7.52 18.51
N ILE A 93 -2.54 -8.67 19.04
CA ILE A 93 -3.32 -9.44 20.04
C ILE A 93 -3.54 -8.62 21.31
N PHE A 94 -2.52 -7.91 21.78
CA PHE A 94 -2.65 -7.03 22.95
C PHE A 94 -3.59 -5.84 22.67
N ALA A 95 -3.40 -5.17 21.55
CA ALA A 95 -4.19 -4.02 21.13
C ALA A 95 -5.67 -4.37 20.90
N GLN A 96 -5.99 -5.59 20.43
CA GLN A 96 -7.37 -6.03 20.21
C GLN A 96 -8.26 -5.83 21.43
N ARG A 97 -7.77 -6.09 22.65
CA ARG A 97 -8.58 -5.87 23.87
C ARG A 97 -8.93 -4.39 24.03
N GLN A 98 -7.94 -3.52 23.90
CA GLN A 98 -8.10 -2.07 24.05
C GLN A 98 -8.96 -1.47 22.93
N LEU A 99 -8.73 -1.88 21.68
CA LEU A 99 -9.51 -1.46 20.53
C LEU A 99 -10.97 -1.92 20.60
N SER A 100 -11.24 -3.07 21.25
CA SER A 100 -12.63 -3.51 21.45
C SER A 100 -13.38 -2.61 22.44
N ARG A 101 -12.71 -2.20 23.53
CA ARG A 101 -13.27 -1.24 24.50
C ARG A 101 -13.48 0.12 23.83
N PHE A 102 -12.52 0.57 23.03
CA PHE A 102 -12.62 1.81 22.27
C PHE A 102 -13.79 1.80 21.28
N GLY A 103 -13.98 0.72 20.51
CA GLY A 103 -15.11 0.60 19.58
C GLY A 103 -16.49 0.55 20.27
N LEU A 104 -16.58 -0.09 21.44
CA LEU A 104 -17.79 -0.07 22.27
C LEU A 104 -18.05 1.32 22.88
N TRP A 105 -16.99 2.01 23.31
CA TRP A 105 -17.08 3.38 23.82
C TRP A 105 -17.56 4.36 22.73
N LEU A 106 -17.06 4.23 21.50
CA LEU A 106 -17.56 4.95 20.32
C LEU A 106 -18.93 4.46 19.83
N GLN A 107 -19.48 3.42 20.46
CA GLN A 107 -20.77 2.84 20.15
C GLN A 107 -20.90 2.38 18.69
N VAL A 108 -19.81 1.87 18.09
CA VAL A 108 -19.83 1.21 16.77
C VAL A 108 -20.81 0.02 16.77
N VAL A 109 -20.92 -0.61 17.94
CA VAL A 109 -21.83 -1.69 18.30
C VAL A 109 -22.34 -1.43 19.72
N VAL A 110 -23.63 -1.70 19.97
CA VAL A 110 -24.24 -1.58 21.30
C VAL A 110 -24.69 -2.98 21.76
N PRO A 111 -24.11 -3.54 22.83
CA PRO A 111 -24.57 -4.80 23.43
C PRO A 111 -25.92 -4.60 24.15
N LYS A 112 -26.73 -5.66 24.25
CA LYS A 112 -28.05 -5.59 24.91
C LYS A 112 -27.93 -5.27 26.41
N ASP A 113 -26.97 -5.90 27.10
CA ASP A 113 -26.77 -5.74 28.55
C ASP A 113 -25.45 -5.04 28.90
N GLY A 114 -24.88 -4.27 27.95
CA GLY A 114 -23.59 -3.60 28.15
C GLY A 114 -22.35 -4.51 28.17
N SER A 115 -22.52 -5.84 28.25
CA SER A 115 -21.43 -6.82 28.19
C SER A 115 -21.13 -7.30 26.77
N LYS A 116 -19.84 -7.35 26.40
CA LYS A 116 -19.33 -7.91 25.13
C LYS A 116 -19.77 -9.38 24.91
N ALA A 117 -20.07 -10.12 25.98
CA ALA A 117 -20.55 -11.50 25.90
C ALA A 117 -21.88 -11.62 25.15
N THR A 118 -22.71 -10.57 25.19
CA THR A 118 -24.06 -10.55 24.58
C THR A 118 -24.08 -10.18 23.10
N LEU A 119 -22.91 -9.94 22.48
CA LEU A 119 -22.84 -9.58 21.07
C LEU A 119 -23.13 -10.78 20.16
N ASN A 120 -24.00 -10.58 19.18
CA ASN A 120 -24.23 -11.56 18.11
C ASN A 120 -23.02 -11.65 17.16
N ASN A 121 -22.99 -12.66 16.29
CA ASN A 121 -21.85 -12.90 15.41
C ASN A 121 -21.61 -11.75 14.41
N ALA A 122 -22.67 -11.14 13.87
CA ALA A 122 -22.57 -9.98 12.97
C ALA A 122 -21.92 -8.76 13.66
N GLN A 123 -22.39 -8.43 14.87
CA GLN A 123 -21.84 -7.37 15.70
C GLN A 123 -20.36 -7.61 16.04
N ARG A 124 -19.98 -8.87 16.34
CA ARG A 124 -18.57 -9.23 16.57
C ARG A 124 -17.72 -9.02 15.32
N ARG A 125 -18.21 -9.45 14.14
CA ARG A 125 -17.53 -9.23 12.86
C ARG A 125 -17.34 -7.74 12.57
N LYS A 126 -18.40 -6.93 12.71
CA LYS A 126 -18.32 -5.48 12.52
C LYS A 126 -17.31 -4.81 13.45
N LEU A 127 -17.30 -5.21 14.72
CA LEU A 127 -16.31 -4.70 15.69
C LEU A 127 -14.89 -5.11 15.29
N ARG A 128 -14.67 -6.36 14.86
CA ARG A 128 -13.36 -6.82 14.35
C ARG A 128 -12.91 -6.04 13.12
N LYS A 129 -13.80 -5.81 12.14
CA LYS A 129 -13.51 -4.99 10.94
C LYS A 129 -13.09 -3.56 11.35
N PHE A 130 -13.78 -2.94 12.30
CA PHE A 130 -13.38 -1.64 12.85
C PHE A 130 -12.00 -1.67 13.51
N GLN A 131 -11.72 -2.66 14.36
CA GLN A 131 -10.42 -2.80 15.04
C GLN A 131 -9.29 -2.96 14.03
N ASN A 132 -9.50 -3.75 12.97
CA ASN A 132 -8.53 -3.93 11.91
C ASN A 132 -8.24 -2.61 11.17
N GLN A 133 -9.26 -1.78 10.91
CA GLN A 133 -9.02 -0.48 10.27
C GLN A 133 -8.29 0.51 11.18
N VAL A 134 -8.51 0.48 12.50
CA VAL A 134 -7.72 1.29 13.45
C VAL A 134 -6.26 0.83 13.48
N TRP A 135 -6.04 -0.50 13.51
CA TRP A 135 -4.71 -1.11 13.41
C TRP A 135 -3.96 -0.65 12.16
N LEU A 136 -4.58 -0.80 10.98
CA LEU A 136 -4.01 -0.40 9.69
C LEU A 136 -3.73 1.09 9.63
N THR A 137 -4.64 1.93 10.15
CA THR A 137 -4.44 3.39 10.19
C THR A 137 -3.19 3.75 11.00
N ALA A 138 -3.04 3.15 12.18
CA ALA A 138 -1.88 3.40 13.03
C ALA A 138 -0.58 2.93 12.36
N TYR A 139 -0.58 1.74 11.77
CA TYR A 139 0.57 1.20 11.06
C TYR A 139 0.99 2.10 9.89
N TYR A 140 0.06 2.45 8.99
CA TYR A 140 0.40 3.25 7.81
C TYR A 140 0.92 4.65 8.17
N ILE A 141 0.42 5.27 9.24
CA ILE A 141 0.97 6.54 9.73
C ILE A 141 2.42 6.36 10.20
N ILE A 142 2.67 5.35 11.04
CA ILE A 142 4.01 5.08 11.59
C ILE A 142 4.97 4.71 10.47
N SER A 143 4.56 3.83 9.57
CA SER A 143 5.34 3.38 8.41
C SER A 143 5.66 4.54 7.47
N ALA A 144 4.68 5.40 7.14
CA ALA A 144 4.93 6.56 6.27
C ALA A 144 5.88 7.57 6.93
N VAL A 145 5.74 7.84 8.23
CA VAL A 145 6.67 8.73 8.95
C VAL A 145 8.08 8.14 8.98
N PHE A 146 8.21 6.83 9.25
CA PHE A 146 9.50 6.16 9.27
C PHE A 146 10.14 6.13 7.88
N GLY A 147 9.37 5.77 6.85
CA GLY A 147 9.79 5.74 5.45
C GLY A 147 10.21 7.11 4.93
N TYR A 148 9.54 8.19 5.34
CA TYR A 148 9.96 9.56 5.04
C TYR A 148 11.27 9.90 5.77
N ALA A 149 11.38 9.62 7.07
CA ALA A 149 12.55 9.96 7.88
C ALA A 149 13.85 9.31 7.38
N VAL A 150 13.79 8.06 6.88
CA VAL A 150 14.99 7.36 6.37
C VAL A 150 15.39 7.79 4.95
N GLN A 151 14.48 8.44 4.20
CA GLN A 151 14.69 8.82 2.81
C GLN A 151 14.82 10.32 2.57
N CYS A 152 14.28 11.20 3.43
CA CYS A 152 14.14 12.63 3.15
C CYS A 152 15.47 13.36 2.92
N THR A 153 16.58 12.85 3.46
CA THR A 153 17.92 13.42 3.25
C THR A 153 18.70 12.73 2.14
N LYS A 154 18.12 11.72 1.49
CA LYS A 154 18.80 10.89 0.48
C LYS A 154 18.60 11.50 -0.91
N PRO A 155 19.64 11.50 -1.78
CA PRO A 155 19.61 12.20 -3.06
C PRO A 155 18.61 11.59 -4.06
N TRP A 156 18.19 10.34 -3.85
CA TRP A 156 17.24 9.64 -4.71
C TRP A 156 15.77 9.89 -4.33
N PHE A 157 15.50 10.54 -3.20
CA PHE A 157 14.15 10.77 -2.73
C PHE A 157 13.57 12.09 -3.27
N GLY A 158 12.41 12.01 -3.91
CA GLY A 158 11.64 13.15 -4.39
C GLY A 158 10.20 12.73 -4.68
N LEU A 159 9.24 13.64 -4.51
CA LEU A 159 7.81 13.37 -4.70
C LEU A 159 7.17 14.44 -5.61
N PRO A 160 7.03 14.18 -6.93
CA PRO A 160 7.58 13.06 -7.68
C PRO A 160 9.10 13.15 -7.85
N VAL A 161 9.73 12.05 -8.27
CA VAL A 161 11.18 12.01 -8.51
C VAL A 161 11.58 12.96 -9.66
N SER A 162 12.44 13.93 -9.35
CA SER A 162 13.06 14.81 -10.35
C SER A 162 14.11 14.07 -11.18
N GLU A 163 14.64 14.69 -12.23
CA GLU A 163 15.72 14.10 -13.04
C GLU A 163 16.93 13.71 -12.20
N SER A 164 17.40 14.58 -11.30
CA SER A 164 18.53 14.28 -10.43
C SER A 164 18.22 13.13 -9.47
N ASN A 165 16.99 13.03 -8.96
CA ASN A 165 16.56 11.90 -8.13
C ASN A 165 16.57 10.59 -8.91
N ARG A 166 16.09 10.60 -10.16
CA ARG A 166 16.05 9.41 -11.03
C ARG A 166 17.44 8.89 -11.36
N ILE A 167 18.38 9.79 -11.66
CA ILE A 167 19.78 9.44 -11.85
C ILE A 167 20.35 8.88 -10.53
N ALA A 168 20.08 9.53 -9.40
CA ALA A 168 20.51 9.08 -8.08
C ALA A 168 19.92 7.72 -7.65
N LEU A 169 18.74 7.34 -8.12
CA LEU A 169 18.19 5.99 -7.90
C LEU A 169 19.03 4.92 -8.59
N LEU A 170 19.48 5.21 -9.81
CA LEU A 170 20.17 4.29 -10.70
C LEU A 170 21.68 4.31 -10.55
N THR A 171 22.25 5.20 -9.74
CA THR A 171 23.71 5.26 -9.57
C THR A 171 24.26 4.08 -8.78
N PRO A 172 25.56 3.77 -8.97
CA PRO A 172 26.31 2.86 -8.12
C PRO A 172 26.01 3.05 -6.63
N HIS A 173 25.64 1.95 -5.99
CA HIS A 173 25.34 1.93 -4.57
C HIS A 173 25.85 0.65 -3.91
N PRO A 174 26.19 0.73 -2.60
CA PRO A 174 26.81 -0.38 -1.92
C PRO A 174 25.84 -1.56 -1.82
N TYR A 175 26.37 -2.78 -1.88
CA TYR A 175 25.65 -4.04 -1.65
C TYR A 175 24.95 -4.05 -0.28
N LYS A 176 25.54 -3.35 0.70
CA LYS A 176 24.97 -3.22 2.04
C LYS A 176 24.25 -1.88 2.18
N PRO A 177 22.91 -1.87 2.27
CA PRO A 177 22.16 -0.63 2.50
C PRO A 177 22.37 -0.08 3.91
N ASP A 178 22.03 1.19 4.07
CA ASP A 178 21.98 1.90 5.36
C ASP A 178 21.10 1.14 6.37
N GLY A 179 21.51 1.11 7.65
CA GLY A 179 20.81 0.36 8.69
C GLY A 179 19.36 0.80 8.92
N GLY A 180 19.08 2.11 8.81
CA GLY A 180 17.71 2.64 8.91
C GLY A 180 16.85 2.20 7.74
N LEU A 181 17.42 2.20 6.52
CA LEU A 181 16.76 1.74 5.31
C LEU A 181 16.45 0.24 5.40
N MET A 182 17.42 -0.56 5.86
CA MET A 182 17.24 -1.99 6.07
C MET A 182 16.19 -2.29 7.14
N CYS A 183 16.18 -1.54 8.25
CA CYS A 183 15.16 -1.67 9.29
C CYS A 183 13.75 -1.37 8.76
N TYR A 184 13.59 -0.29 7.98
CA TYR A 184 12.32 0.03 7.32
C TYR A 184 11.87 -1.12 6.41
N TYR A 185 12.78 -1.63 5.58
CA TYR A 185 12.54 -2.73 4.67
C TYR A 185 12.12 -4.04 5.38
N GLN A 186 12.83 -4.42 6.44
CA GLN A 186 12.55 -5.61 7.26
C GLN A 186 11.25 -5.46 8.03
N SER A 187 10.96 -4.27 8.56
CA SER A 187 9.72 -3.99 9.27
C SER A 187 8.50 -4.02 8.34
N GLY A 188 8.63 -3.53 7.10
CA GLY A 188 7.61 -3.65 6.06
C GLY A 188 7.32 -5.10 5.72
N LEU A 189 8.36 -5.89 5.44
CA LEU A 189 8.20 -7.33 5.17
C LEU A 189 7.56 -8.07 6.35
N GLY A 190 8.02 -7.78 7.57
CA GLY A 190 7.48 -8.39 8.79
C GLY A 190 6.01 -8.05 9.02
N PHE A 191 5.60 -6.83 8.71
CA PHE A 191 4.20 -6.43 8.76
C PHE A 191 3.34 -7.23 7.78
N TYR A 192 3.71 -7.31 6.50
CA TYR A 192 2.93 -8.07 5.53
C TYR A 192 2.87 -9.56 5.86
N PHE A 193 3.95 -10.15 6.38
CA PHE A 193 3.89 -11.51 6.93
C PHE A 193 2.94 -11.62 8.12
N SER A 194 2.91 -10.63 9.01
CA SER A 194 1.99 -10.64 10.16
C SER A 194 0.52 -10.58 9.71
N GLU A 195 0.21 -9.79 8.69
CA GLU A 195 -1.13 -9.74 8.10
C GLU A 195 -1.50 -11.07 7.45
N MET A 196 -0.59 -11.69 6.70
CA MET A 196 -0.82 -13.02 6.11
C MET A 196 -1.11 -14.09 7.16
N LEU A 197 -0.40 -14.08 8.29
CA LEU A 197 -0.60 -15.05 9.38
C LEU A 197 -1.86 -14.77 10.20
N ALA A 198 -2.28 -13.51 10.29
CA ALA A 198 -3.51 -13.14 10.99
C ALA A 198 -4.77 -13.56 10.22
N LEU A 199 -4.71 -13.61 8.89
CA LEU A 199 -5.87 -13.90 8.02
C LEU A 199 -6.57 -15.24 8.31
N PRO A 200 -5.89 -16.40 8.44
CA PRO A 200 -6.55 -17.67 8.73
C PRO A 200 -7.15 -17.74 10.13
N VAL A 201 -6.64 -16.94 11.08
CA VAL A 201 -7.21 -16.83 12.43
C VAL A 201 -8.51 -16.02 12.40
N GLU A 202 -8.66 -15.14 11.40
CA GLU A 202 -9.82 -14.29 11.18
C GLU A 202 -10.82 -14.86 10.14
N ASN A 203 -10.64 -16.12 9.73
CA ASN A 203 -11.38 -16.84 8.67
C ASN A 203 -12.90 -16.95 8.90
N ASP A 204 -13.37 -16.50 10.06
CA ASP A 204 -14.77 -16.30 10.43
C ASP A 204 -15.41 -15.07 9.71
N ILE A 205 -14.63 -14.36 8.90
CA ILE A 205 -15.03 -13.25 8.03
C ILE A 205 -14.94 -13.77 6.59
N ARG A 206 -16.03 -14.34 6.07
CA ARG A 206 -16.15 -14.74 4.66
C ARG A 206 -16.15 -13.49 3.76
N ARG A 207 -14.97 -12.95 3.48
CA ARG A 207 -14.72 -11.82 2.56
C ARG A 207 -14.75 -12.36 1.13
N SER A 208 -15.59 -11.82 0.24
CA SER A 208 -15.60 -12.21 -1.18
C SER A 208 -14.30 -11.86 -1.91
N ASP A 209 -13.51 -10.94 -1.36
CA ASP A 209 -12.19 -10.50 -1.81
C ASP A 209 -11.02 -11.14 -1.03
N PHE A 210 -11.25 -12.24 -0.29
CA PHE A 210 -10.20 -12.92 0.49
C PHE A 210 -9.03 -13.37 -0.38
N VAL A 211 -9.32 -14.02 -1.52
CA VAL A 211 -8.28 -14.55 -2.43
C VAL A 211 -7.45 -13.40 -3.01
N GLU A 212 -8.12 -12.33 -3.45
CA GLU A 212 -7.44 -11.15 -3.99
C GLU A 212 -6.53 -10.50 -2.95
N TYR A 213 -7.02 -10.31 -1.72
CA TYR A 213 -6.22 -9.79 -0.62
C TYR A 213 -5.01 -10.68 -0.30
N PHE A 214 -5.20 -12.00 -0.26
CA PHE A 214 -4.13 -12.95 0.05
C PHE A 214 -3.07 -13.01 -1.05
N VAL A 215 -3.49 -13.10 -2.31
CA VAL A 215 -2.59 -13.07 -3.48
C VAL A 215 -1.82 -11.75 -3.52
N HIS A 216 -2.47 -10.63 -3.24
CA HIS A 216 -1.80 -9.33 -3.14
C HIS A 216 -0.65 -9.36 -2.12
N HIS A 217 -0.86 -9.92 -0.92
CA HIS A 217 0.19 -10.00 0.10
C HIS A 217 1.36 -10.90 -0.33
N ILE A 218 1.08 -12.02 -1.01
CA ILE A 218 2.13 -12.88 -1.58
C ILE A 218 2.96 -12.07 -2.59
N VAL A 219 2.31 -11.36 -3.50
CA VAL A 219 2.98 -10.54 -4.52
C VAL A 219 3.80 -9.43 -3.87
N THR A 220 3.28 -8.73 -2.88
CA THR A 220 4.00 -7.68 -2.14
C THR A 220 5.24 -8.23 -1.44
N CYS A 221 5.11 -9.36 -0.72
CA CYS A 221 6.26 -10.04 -0.11
C CYS A 221 7.28 -10.49 -1.15
N ALA A 222 6.85 -11.04 -2.29
CA ALA A 222 7.73 -11.45 -3.37
C ALA A 222 8.49 -10.27 -4.00
N LEU A 223 7.82 -9.13 -4.22
CA LEU A 223 8.44 -7.90 -4.71
C LEU A 223 9.52 -7.38 -3.76
N ILE A 224 9.27 -7.41 -2.45
CA ILE A 224 10.26 -7.03 -1.44
C ILE A 224 11.43 -8.01 -1.43
N VAL A 225 11.19 -9.32 -1.44
CA VAL A 225 12.27 -10.32 -1.45
C VAL A 225 13.12 -10.23 -2.72
N PHE A 226 12.49 -10.14 -3.89
CA PHE A 226 13.21 -10.03 -5.15
C PHE A 226 14.00 -8.73 -5.26
N SER A 227 13.42 -7.59 -4.86
CA SER A 227 14.19 -6.34 -4.89
C SER A 227 15.38 -6.38 -3.94
N HIS A 228 15.32 -7.06 -2.79
CA HIS A 228 16.49 -7.28 -1.94
C HIS A 228 17.55 -8.18 -2.58
N CYS A 229 17.14 -9.31 -3.16
CA CYS A 229 18.06 -10.24 -3.85
C CYS A 229 18.69 -9.64 -5.11
N SER A 230 18.10 -8.59 -5.66
CA SER A 230 18.64 -7.82 -6.79
C SER A 230 19.40 -6.57 -6.36
N TYR A 231 19.54 -6.33 -5.06
CA TYR A 231 20.11 -5.11 -4.47
C TYR A 231 19.36 -3.82 -4.81
N GLU A 232 18.09 -3.90 -5.22
CA GLU A 232 17.23 -2.76 -5.56
C GLU A 232 16.55 -2.12 -4.34
N HIS A 233 17.26 -1.99 -3.22
CA HIS A 233 16.69 -1.50 -1.96
C HIS A 233 16.12 -0.09 -2.09
N ARG A 234 16.79 0.80 -2.86
CA ARG A 234 16.34 2.18 -3.07
C ARG A 234 14.96 2.25 -3.75
N PHE A 235 14.74 1.44 -4.78
CA PHE A 235 13.44 1.32 -5.43
C PHE A 235 12.41 0.70 -4.49
N GLY A 236 12.78 -0.38 -3.79
CA GLY A 236 11.87 -1.06 -2.88
C GLY A 236 11.37 -0.17 -1.72
N VAL A 237 12.25 0.60 -1.04
CA VAL A 237 11.79 1.52 0.03
C VAL A 237 10.97 2.69 -0.49
N TYR A 238 11.25 3.17 -1.70
CA TYR A 238 10.46 4.22 -2.32
C TYR A 238 9.05 3.71 -2.61
N VAL A 239 8.94 2.53 -3.23
CA VAL A 239 7.66 1.86 -3.52
C VAL A 239 6.90 1.59 -2.24
N LEU A 240 7.52 1.03 -1.20
CA LEU A 240 6.88 0.78 0.09
C LEU A 240 6.28 2.06 0.69
N PHE A 241 7.06 3.15 0.71
CA PHE A 241 6.63 4.43 1.25
C PHE A 241 5.42 5.02 0.52
N ILE A 242 5.44 5.09 -0.83
CA ILE A 242 4.34 5.70 -1.58
C ILE A 242 3.03 4.90 -1.44
N HIS A 243 3.11 3.58 -1.27
CA HIS A 243 1.93 2.74 -1.07
C HIS A 243 1.33 2.98 0.32
N ASP A 244 2.15 2.88 1.37
CA ASP A 244 1.70 3.07 2.75
C ASP A 244 1.14 4.48 2.97
N ALA A 245 1.81 5.51 2.45
CA ALA A 245 1.35 6.89 2.56
C ALA A 245 -0.03 7.12 1.91
N SER A 246 -0.30 6.45 0.77
CA SER A 246 -1.57 6.60 0.05
C SER A 246 -2.76 5.94 0.77
N ASP A 247 -2.51 4.93 1.61
CA ASP A 247 -3.56 4.14 2.25
C ASP A 247 -4.00 4.67 3.62
N ILE A 248 -3.28 5.66 4.19
CA ILE A 248 -3.62 6.30 5.47
C ILE A 248 -5.07 6.82 5.46
N MET A 249 -5.43 7.59 4.42
CA MET A 249 -6.75 8.21 4.31
C MET A 249 -7.86 7.17 4.08
N LEU A 250 -7.55 6.07 3.39
CA LEU A 250 -8.50 4.98 3.18
C LEU A 250 -8.84 4.27 4.49
N ALA A 251 -7.81 3.92 5.27
CA ALA A 251 -7.99 3.25 6.55
C ALA A 251 -8.69 4.17 7.56
N ALA A 252 -8.24 5.42 7.68
CA ALA A 252 -8.84 6.41 8.57
C ALA A 252 -10.31 6.70 8.21
N GLY A 253 -10.60 6.87 6.91
CA GLY A 253 -11.96 7.08 6.42
C GLY A 253 -12.90 5.92 6.76
N LYS A 254 -12.42 4.67 6.68
CA LYS A 254 -13.20 3.49 7.10
C LYS A 254 -13.48 3.47 8.60
N VAL A 255 -12.51 3.84 9.45
CA VAL A 255 -12.71 3.96 10.91
C VAL A 255 -13.84 4.95 11.22
N ILE A 256 -13.78 6.14 10.63
CA ILE A 256 -14.79 7.20 10.83
C ILE A 256 -16.15 6.71 10.29
N ASN A 257 -16.18 6.10 9.11
CA ASN A 257 -17.41 5.61 8.50
C ASN A 257 -18.10 4.52 9.34
N TYR A 258 -17.37 3.64 10.02
CA TYR A 258 -17.97 2.64 10.91
C TYR A 258 -18.74 3.28 12.08
N VAL A 259 -18.22 4.39 12.63
CA VAL A 259 -18.86 5.13 13.72
C VAL A 259 -20.08 5.89 13.20
N VAL A 260 -19.90 6.70 12.14
CA VAL A 260 -20.97 7.51 11.53
C VAL A 260 -22.12 6.64 11.03
N SER A 261 -21.81 5.54 10.35
CA SER A 261 -22.84 4.59 9.88
C SER A 261 -23.58 3.90 11.04
N ALA A 262 -22.89 3.62 12.15
CA ALA A 262 -23.54 3.08 13.35
C ALA A 262 -24.47 4.11 14.01
N GLU A 263 -24.07 5.38 14.08
CA GLU A 263 -24.93 6.47 14.56
C GLU A 263 -26.17 6.66 13.67
N ARG A 264 -25.99 6.71 12.35
CA ARG A 264 -27.08 6.87 11.38
C ARG A 264 -28.12 5.76 11.51
N LYS A 265 -27.70 4.49 11.53
CA LYS A 265 -28.59 3.33 11.70
C LYS A 265 -29.36 3.40 13.03
N ARG A 266 -28.72 3.86 14.12
CA ARG A 266 -29.38 4.03 15.42
C ARG A 266 -30.41 5.15 15.40
N ALA A 267 -30.09 6.31 14.82
CA ALA A 267 -31.03 7.41 14.68
C ALA A 267 -32.26 7.03 13.84
N GLN A 268 -32.08 6.23 12.79
CA GLN A 268 -33.19 5.69 11.98
C GLN A 268 -34.09 4.75 12.78
N ARG A 269 -33.51 3.82 13.57
CA ARG A 269 -34.28 2.91 14.44
C ARG A 269 -35.10 3.65 15.51
N LEU A 270 -34.52 4.70 16.10
CA LEU A 270 -35.21 5.57 17.07
C LEU A 270 -36.42 6.28 16.44
N LYS A 271 -36.26 6.83 15.22
CA LYS A 271 -37.37 7.45 14.47
C LYS A 271 -38.46 6.44 14.10
N SER A 272 -38.06 5.22 13.71
CA SER A 272 -39.00 4.15 13.33
C SER A 272 -39.83 3.62 14.50
N ASN A 273 -39.25 3.54 15.70
CA ASN A 273 -39.93 3.02 16.89
C ASN A 273 -40.82 4.06 17.60
N GLY A 274 -41.13 5.20 16.98
CA GLY A 274 -41.97 6.25 17.58
C GLY A 274 -41.36 6.92 18.83
N GLY A 275 -40.06 6.71 19.08
CA GLY A 275 -39.35 7.22 20.24
C GLY A 275 -39.05 8.71 20.12
N GLY A 276 -40.04 9.55 20.46
CA GLY A 276 -39.82 10.96 20.75
C GLY A 276 -38.86 11.13 21.93
N ASP A 277 -37.70 11.74 21.64
CA ASP A 277 -36.82 12.51 22.51
C ASP A 277 -36.76 12.14 24.01
N LYS A 278 -36.48 10.87 24.32
CA LYS A 278 -36.08 10.44 25.68
C LYS A 278 -34.81 9.63 25.66
N GLN A 279 -33.71 10.27 25.26
CA GLN A 279 -32.40 9.84 25.72
C GLN A 279 -31.52 11.07 25.98
N THR A 280 -31.45 11.48 27.24
CA THR A 280 -30.48 12.43 27.79
C THR A 280 -29.07 11.83 27.69
N LYS A 281 -28.52 11.76 26.48
CA LYS A 281 -27.09 11.54 26.30
C LYS A 281 -26.37 12.86 26.53
N ALA A 282 -25.26 12.80 27.27
CA ALA A 282 -24.34 13.91 27.40
C ALA A 282 -24.01 14.47 26.01
N LYS A 283 -24.08 15.80 25.88
CA LYS A 283 -23.83 16.51 24.63
C LYS A 283 -22.42 16.12 24.15
N PRO A 284 -22.25 15.53 22.95
CA PRO A 284 -20.93 15.06 22.51
C PRO A 284 -19.98 16.25 22.40
N SER A 285 -18.71 16.01 22.77
CA SER A 285 -17.66 17.02 22.71
C SER A 285 -17.52 17.61 21.30
N LEU A 286 -17.02 18.85 21.20
CA LEU A 286 -16.81 19.51 19.91
C LEU A 286 -15.94 18.66 18.97
N LEU A 287 -14.86 18.09 19.50
CA LEU A 287 -13.96 17.20 18.75
C LEU A 287 -14.69 15.97 18.18
N TYR A 288 -15.57 15.34 18.97
CA TYR A 288 -16.35 14.20 18.49
C TYR A 288 -17.19 14.56 17.27
N ARG A 289 -17.87 15.71 17.31
CA ARG A 289 -18.75 16.18 16.23
C ARG A 289 -17.97 16.54 14.96
N VAL A 290 -16.76 17.07 15.11
CA VAL A 290 -15.91 17.42 13.97
C VAL A 290 -15.32 16.15 13.33
N ILE A 291 -14.87 15.19 14.14
CA ILE A 291 -14.24 13.96 13.64
C ILE A 291 -15.28 13.02 13.03
N PHE A 292 -16.37 12.75 13.75
CA PHE A 292 -17.38 11.78 13.37
C PHE A 292 -18.57 12.47 12.70
N ASN A 293 -18.36 12.87 11.45
CA ASN A 293 -19.40 13.44 10.60
C ASN A 293 -19.28 12.91 9.15
N GLU A 294 -20.38 12.94 8.41
CA GLU A 294 -20.45 12.55 7.00
C GLU A 294 -19.50 13.40 6.14
N THR A 295 -19.40 14.70 6.43
CA THR A 295 -18.45 15.59 5.75
C THR A 295 -17.01 15.11 5.92
N THR A 296 -16.63 14.68 7.12
CA THR A 296 -15.26 14.21 7.40
C THR A 296 -14.97 12.89 6.66
N VAL A 297 -15.94 11.98 6.58
CA VAL A 297 -15.83 10.76 5.75
C VAL A 297 -15.60 11.12 4.28
N ASN A 298 -16.37 12.08 3.75
CA ASN A 298 -16.23 12.53 2.37
C ASN A 298 -14.88 13.21 2.13
N VAL A 299 -14.40 14.05 3.05
CA VAL A 299 -13.07 14.67 2.99
C VAL A 299 -11.99 13.60 2.98
N CYS A 300 -12.04 12.60 3.87
CA CYS A 300 -11.10 11.48 3.86
C CYS A 300 -11.13 10.71 2.53
N PHE A 301 -12.30 10.50 1.94
CA PHE A 301 -12.43 9.82 0.65
C PHE A 301 -11.84 10.65 -0.52
N VAL A 302 -12.06 11.97 -0.53
CA VAL A 302 -11.45 12.87 -1.51
C VAL A 302 -9.92 12.89 -1.34
N LEU A 303 -9.42 13.05 -0.12
CA LEU A 303 -7.98 13.03 0.16
C LEU A 303 -7.35 11.69 -0.21
N PHE A 304 -8.02 10.57 0.09
CA PHE A 304 -7.60 9.25 -0.39
C PHE A 304 -7.50 9.20 -1.91
N THR A 305 -8.52 9.69 -2.63
CA THR A 305 -8.51 9.70 -4.10
C THR A 305 -7.35 10.54 -4.64
N LEU A 306 -7.11 11.73 -4.08
CA LEU A 306 -5.99 12.59 -4.47
C LEU A 306 -4.64 11.94 -4.19
N PHE A 307 -4.48 11.32 -3.02
CA PHE A 307 -3.24 10.63 -2.64
C PHE A 307 -3.02 9.38 -3.50
N PHE A 308 -4.07 8.63 -3.81
CA PHE A 308 -4.00 7.50 -4.72
C PHE A 308 -3.47 7.93 -6.09
N VAL A 309 -4.04 9.00 -6.67
CA VAL A 309 -3.57 9.54 -7.95
C VAL A 309 -2.12 10.01 -7.84
N PHE A 310 -1.80 10.83 -6.85
CA PHE A 310 -0.46 11.40 -6.71
C PHE A 310 0.63 10.34 -6.49
N PHE A 311 0.43 9.41 -5.55
CA PHE A 311 1.44 8.42 -5.23
C PHE A 311 1.50 7.28 -6.25
N ARG A 312 0.35 6.74 -6.70
CA ARG A 312 0.32 5.54 -7.55
C ARG A 312 0.21 5.82 -9.05
N LEU A 313 -0.35 6.96 -9.46
CA LEU A 313 -0.50 7.31 -10.88
C LEU A 313 0.44 8.43 -11.35
N VAL A 314 1.10 9.14 -10.42
CA VAL A 314 2.14 10.13 -10.76
C VAL A 314 3.51 9.64 -10.30
N CYS A 315 3.71 9.44 -9.00
CA CYS A 315 5.06 9.10 -8.49
C CYS A 315 5.58 7.76 -9.02
N LEU A 316 4.73 6.73 -9.11
CA LEU A 316 5.15 5.40 -9.59
C LEU A 316 5.49 5.38 -11.11
N PRO A 317 4.71 6.00 -12.02
CA PRO A 317 5.14 6.15 -13.41
C PRO A 317 6.39 7.00 -13.61
N TYR A 318 6.60 8.05 -12.80
CA TYR A 318 7.85 8.82 -12.84
C TYR A 318 9.06 7.98 -12.41
N LEU A 319 8.86 7.05 -11.47
CA LEU A 319 9.85 6.04 -11.12
C LEU A 319 10.09 5.05 -12.27
N ALA A 320 9.05 4.71 -13.04
CA ALA A 320 9.15 3.87 -14.24
C ALA A 320 10.03 4.52 -15.30
N LEU A 321 9.79 5.81 -15.56
CA LEU A 321 10.53 6.59 -16.53
C LEU A 321 12.03 6.60 -16.20
N ALA A 322 12.39 6.57 -14.92
CA ALA A 322 13.78 6.43 -14.50
C ALA A 322 14.43 5.20 -15.16
N ASN A 323 13.80 4.04 -14.99
CA ASN A 323 14.32 2.75 -15.45
C ASN A 323 14.37 2.66 -16.98
N ILE A 324 13.36 3.22 -17.68
CA ILE A 324 13.25 3.13 -19.14
C ILE A 324 14.20 4.10 -19.86
N VAL A 325 14.34 5.34 -19.35
CA VAL A 325 15.11 6.39 -20.04
C VAL A 325 16.58 6.35 -19.63
N TYR A 326 16.85 6.31 -18.34
CA TYR A 326 18.21 6.44 -17.81
C TYR A 326 18.82 5.08 -17.48
N GLY A 327 18.00 4.10 -17.09
CA GLY A 327 18.48 2.77 -16.73
C GLY A 327 19.24 2.07 -17.86
N VAL A 328 18.87 2.33 -19.12
CA VAL A 328 19.48 1.73 -20.32
C VAL A 328 20.95 2.14 -20.51
N LYS A 329 21.32 3.36 -20.11
CA LYS A 329 22.69 3.85 -20.22
C LYS A 329 23.52 3.65 -18.94
N ILE A 330 22.85 3.63 -17.78
CA ILE A 330 23.52 3.59 -16.47
C ILE A 330 23.77 2.14 -16.00
N ARG A 331 22.90 1.19 -16.35
CA ARG A 331 22.91 -0.16 -15.78
C ARG A 331 23.01 -1.25 -16.84
N MET A 332 23.68 -2.33 -16.48
CA MET A 332 23.65 -3.58 -17.25
C MET A 332 22.24 -4.17 -17.19
N PHE A 333 21.82 -4.79 -18.28
CA PHE A 333 20.56 -5.48 -18.33
C PHE A 333 20.70 -6.85 -17.64
N THR A 334 19.99 -7.05 -16.53
CA THR A 334 19.96 -8.33 -15.81
C THR A 334 18.55 -8.90 -15.77
N GLY A 335 18.43 -10.23 -15.72
CA GLY A 335 17.13 -10.90 -15.66
C GLY A 335 16.27 -10.44 -14.47
N SER A 336 16.89 -10.23 -13.31
CA SER A 336 16.22 -9.77 -12.10
C SER A 336 15.71 -8.32 -12.20
N TYR A 337 16.48 -7.42 -12.80
CA TYR A 337 16.07 -6.05 -13.07
C TYR A 337 14.89 -5.99 -14.04
N CYS A 338 14.91 -6.81 -15.10
CA CYS A 338 13.78 -6.94 -16.03
C CYS A 338 12.51 -7.42 -15.34
N LEU A 339 12.64 -8.47 -14.52
CA LEU A 339 11.53 -9.04 -13.78
C LEU A 339 10.91 -8.00 -12.83
N LEU A 340 11.73 -7.23 -12.11
CA LEU A 340 11.26 -6.17 -11.23
C LEU A 340 10.57 -5.04 -12.01
N ILE A 341 11.08 -4.63 -13.17
CA ILE A 341 10.39 -3.65 -14.03
C ILE A 341 9.04 -4.18 -14.49
N ILE A 342 8.95 -5.44 -14.96
CA ILE A 342 7.70 -6.03 -15.44
C ILE A 342 6.67 -6.13 -14.30
N LEU A 343 7.09 -6.61 -13.13
CA LEU A 343 6.19 -6.75 -11.99
C LEU A 343 5.74 -5.38 -11.46
N LEU A 344 6.64 -4.40 -11.35
CA LEU A 344 6.33 -3.08 -10.79
C LEU A 344 5.57 -2.19 -11.79
N GLN A 345 6.02 -2.12 -13.05
CA GLN A 345 5.54 -1.18 -14.05
C GLN A 345 4.53 -1.77 -15.05
N GLY A 346 4.54 -3.09 -15.22
CA GLY A 346 3.49 -3.78 -15.97
C GLY A 346 2.34 -4.17 -15.06
N VAL A 347 2.59 -5.14 -14.17
CA VAL A 347 1.54 -5.79 -13.36
C VAL A 347 0.97 -4.84 -12.31
N LEU A 348 1.82 -4.27 -11.45
CA LEU A 348 1.34 -3.44 -10.34
C LEU A 348 0.75 -2.11 -10.82
N GLN A 349 1.36 -1.45 -11.81
CA GLN A 349 0.77 -0.25 -12.41
C GLN A 349 -0.58 -0.52 -13.08
N GLY A 350 -0.71 -1.63 -13.82
CA GLY A 350 -1.98 -2.07 -14.40
C GLY A 350 -3.07 -2.30 -13.34
N LEU A 351 -2.70 -2.93 -12.23
CA LEU A 351 -3.58 -3.11 -11.08
C LEU A 351 -4.02 -1.75 -10.50
N HIS A 352 -3.12 -0.77 -10.35
CA HIS A 352 -3.49 0.57 -9.90
C HIS A 352 -4.44 1.30 -10.84
N VAL A 353 -4.28 1.15 -12.15
CA VAL A 353 -5.22 1.70 -13.13
C VAL A 353 -6.59 1.04 -12.95
N TYR A 354 -6.65 -0.29 -12.79
CA TYR A 354 -7.89 -1.00 -12.49
C TYR A 354 -8.56 -0.47 -11.21
N TRP A 355 -7.85 -0.38 -10.09
CA TRP A 355 -8.39 0.19 -8.84
C TRP A 355 -8.86 1.64 -9.01
N PHE A 356 -8.13 2.45 -9.77
CA PHE A 356 -8.54 3.82 -10.06
C PHE A 356 -9.87 3.86 -10.80
N THR A 357 -10.12 2.94 -11.75
CA THR A 357 -11.45 2.87 -12.41
C THR A 357 -12.57 2.58 -11.42
N LEU A 358 -12.34 1.73 -10.40
CA LEU A 358 -13.31 1.45 -9.34
C LEU A 358 -13.54 2.67 -8.45
N ILE A 359 -12.48 3.39 -8.07
CA ILE A 359 -12.57 4.63 -7.29
C ILE A 359 -13.39 5.68 -8.06
N MET A 360 -13.10 5.86 -9.36
CA MET A 360 -13.83 6.80 -10.20
C MET A 360 -15.31 6.42 -10.36
N LYS A 361 -15.62 5.13 -10.44
CA LYS A 361 -17.02 4.65 -10.44
C LYS A 361 -17.74 5.05 -9.15
N ILE A 362 -17.08 4.92 -7.99
CA ILE A 362 -17.64 5.35 -6.70
C ILE A 362 -17.83 6.88 -6.67
N VAL A 363 -16.86 7.65 -7.16
CA VAL A 363 -16.95 9.13 -7.23
C VAL A 363 -18.14 9.57 -8.11
N ILE A 364 -18.27 9.00 -9.32
CA ILE A 364 -19.35 9.34 -10.24
C ILE A 364 -20.72 8.98 -9.64
N ASN A 365 -20.84 7.81 -9.00
CA ASN A 365 -22.07 7.41 -8.33
C ASN A 365 -22.42 8.36 -7.17
N SER A 366 -21.42 8.78 -6.40
CA SER A 366 -21.60 9.75 -5.32
C SER A 366 -22.04 11.13 -5.81
N LEU A 367 -21.62 11.57 -7.00
CA LEU A 367 -22.02 12.85 -7.60
C LEU A 367 -23.39 12.80 -8.28
N THR A 368 -23.73 11.67 -8.90
CA THR A 368 -24.99 11.48 -9.64
C THR A 368 -26.17 11.08 -8.75
N GLY A 369 -25.94 10.87 -7.45
CA GLY A 369 -26.98 10.47 -6.50
C GLY A 369 -27.49 9.04 -6.68
N ARG A 370 -26.85 8.22 -7.54
CA ARG A 370 -27.13 6.78 -7.61
C ARG A 370 -26.55 6.11 -6.37
N ARG A 371 -27.40 5.44 -5.59
CA ARG A 371 -26.99 4.75 -4.36
C ARG A 371 -25.79 3.83 -4.63
N VAL A 372 -24.71 4.07 -3.89
CA VAL A 372 -23.44 3.31 -3.90
C VAL A 372 -23.59 1.89 -3.33
N ASP A 373 -24.81 1.53 -2.88
CA ASP A 373 -25.13 0.26 -2.23
C ASP A 373 -24.79 -0.96 -3.13
N ASP A 374 -24.83 -0.86 -4.47
CA ASP A 374 -24.69 -2.04 -5.37
C ASP A 374 -23.26 -2.53 -5.66
N ILE A 375 -22.20 -1.85 -5.20
CA ILE A 375 -20.80 -2.28 -5.51
C ILE A 375 -20.10 -2.91 -4.28
N ARG A 376 -20.62 -2.68 -3.07
CA ARG A 376 -19.98 -3.11 -1.81
C ARG A 376 -20.93 -3.83 -0.85
N SER A 377 -22.20 -4.03 -1.21
CA SER A 377 -23.22 -4.64 -0.35
C SER A 377 -23.06 -6.14 -0.11
N GLU A 378 -22.19 -6.86 -0.83
CA GLU A 378 -21.91 -8.28 -0.51
C GLU A 378 -21.32 -8.46 0.90
N ASP A 379 -20.77 -7.40 1.48
CA ASP A 379 -20.08 -7.43 2.77
C ASP A 379 -20.95 -6.87 3.94
N ASP A 380 -22.17 -6.42 3.61
CA ASP A 380 -23.13 -5.73 4.49
C ASP A 380 -24.49 -6.48 4.65
N ASP A 381 -24.63 -7.71 4.13
CA ASP A 381 -25.79 -8.58 4.45
C ASP A 381 -25.66 -9.14 5.89
N ASP A 382 -25.68 -8.23 6.85
CA ASP A 382 -25.81 -8.51 8.26
C ASP A 382 -27.30 -8.68 8.55
N GLY A 383 -27.77 -9.94 8.49
CA GLY A 383 -29.09 -10.36 8.92
C GLY A 383 -29.37 -10.01 10.38
N ASP A 384 -29.86 -8.80 10.63
CA ASP A 384 -30.69 -8.46 11.80
C ASP A 384 -32.12 -8.95 11.51
N GLY A 385 -32.27 -10.27 11.34
CA GLY A 385 -33.55 -10.95 11.40
C GLY A 385 -33.98 -11.01 12.87
N VAL A 386 -34.67 -9.98 13.35
CA VAL A 386 -35.44 -10.11 14.59
C VAL A 386 -36.71 -10.88 14.24
N GLU A 387 -36.73 -12.16 14.58
CA GLU A 387 -37.96 -12.91 14.78
C GLU A 387 -38.91 -12.12 15.70
N GLY A 388 -40.15 -11.93 15.26
CA GLY A 388 -41.21 -11.46 16.13
C GLY A 388 -42.17 -10.44 15.51
N GLN A 389 -43.01 -10.87 14.57
CA GLN A 389 -44.46 -10.68 14.68
C GLN A 389 -45.16 -11.49 13.59
N ALA A 390 -45.89 -12.52 14.02
CA ALA A 390 -46.87 -13.21 13.20
C ALA A 390 -47.94 -12.21 12.78
N VAL A 391 -47.94 -11.83 11.51
CA VAL A 391 -49.08 -11.15 10.87
C VAL A 391 -50.11 -12.23 10.56
N PRO A 392 -51.37 -12.13 11.06
CA PRO A 392 -52.39 -13.10 10.71
C PRO A 392 -52.70 -12.97 9.21
N LYS A 393 -52.68 -14.11 8.51
CA LYS A 393 -53.10 -14.21 7.11
C LYS A 393 -54.55 -13.76 7.00
N ASN A 394 -54.77 -12.54 6.50
CA ASN A 394 -56.11 -12.12 6.10
C ASN A 394 -56.46 -12.85 4.79
N SER A 395 -57.57 -13.59 4.84
CA SER A 395 -58.15 -14.32 3.73
C SER A 395 -58.47 -13.39 2.56
N LYS A 396 -58.23 -13.87 1.34
CA LYS A 396 -58.66 -13.21 0.10
C LYS A 396 -60.19 -13.10 0.08
N PRO A 397 -60.79 -12.00 -0.40
CA PRO A 397 -62.20 -12.02 -0.76
C PRO A 397 -62.36 -12.73 -2.10
N HIS A 398 -63.21 -13.75 -2.11
CA HIS A 398 -63.84 -14.27 -3.33
C HIS A 398 -64.55 -13.11 -4.04
N ARG A 399 -64.29 -12.94 -5.33
CA ARG A 399 -65.24 -12.30 -6.25
C ARG A 399 -65.83 -13.40 -7.11
N GLU A 400 -67.16 -13.44 -7.07
CA GLU A 400 -68.06 -14.18 -7.96
C GLU A 400 -67.88 -13.76 -9.42
#